data_AF-A0A9X3WLQ0-F1
#
_entry.id   AF-A0A9X3WLQ0-F1
#
_cell.length_a   1.000
_cell.length_b   1.000
_cell.length_c   1.000
_cell.angle_alpha   90.00
_cell.angle_beta   90.00
_cell.angle_gamma   90.00
#
_symmetry.space_group_name_H-M   'P 1'
#
loop_
_entity.id
_entity.type
_entity.pdbx_description
1 polymer ?
#
loop_
_entity_poly.entity_id
_entity_poly.type
_entity_poly.pdbx_seq_one_letter_code
_entity_poly.pdbx_strand_id
1 'polypeptide(L)'
;MDIKTIKFHYPQHTITNNISIEIPYLCPHCEVSNNPTNAFLFVKNYVKGKSLLGLLHNCTGCSKNFFTLQMVEDKKGNIISSYPRAKNKAFGELLSGLSPQFIKLYNQAYTAEQLKNTELAGMGYRASLEVLIKDYALDFDLDSKDSIANLSLNNAIGKFFKGEESIISADVVRKLGNGYAHHWDNENDELSLEVLKTYLEIFIKQIEVKLMLKHPPTPTRMPN
;
A
#
# COMPACT_ATOMS: atom_id res chain seq x y z
N MET A 1 -5.91 4.16 -10.34
CA MET A 1 -5.86 2.70 -10.61
C MET A 1 -5.96 2.55 -12.10
N ASP A 2 -5.00 1.89 -12.75
CA ASP A 2 -5.09 1.65 -14.19
C ASP A 2 -6.20 0.66 -14.49
N ILE A 3 -6.99 0.98 -15.50
CA ILE A 3 -8.20 0.25 -15.88
C ILE A 3 -8.03 -0.26 -17.31
N LYS A 4 -8.59 -1.44 -17.58
CA LYS A 4 -8.76 -1.95 -18.94
C LYS A 4 -10.20 -2.32 -19.21
N THR A 5 -10.58 -2.25 -20.47
CA THR A 5 -11.91 -2.64 -20.92
C THR A 5 -11.90 -4.06 -21.46
N ILE A 6 -12.87 -4.88 -21.06
CA ILE A 6 -13.07 -6.24 -21.59
C ILE A 6 -14.51 -6.43 -22.05
N LYS A 7 -14.74 -7.40 -22.93
CA LYS A 7 -16.09 -7.84 -23.28
C LYS A 7 -16.64 -8.76 -22.21
N PHE A 8 -17.89 -8.56 -21.85
CA PHE A 8 -18.62 -9.40 -20.92
C PHE A 8 -19.96 -9.82 -21.53
N HIS A 9 -20.29 -11.09 -21.34
CA HIS A 9 -21.52 -11.68 -21.82
C HIS A 9 -22.11 -12.57 -20.72
N TYR A 10 -23.34 -12.28 -20.34
CA TYR A 10 -24.13 -13.16 -19.47
C TYR A 10 -25.52 -13.35 -20.10
N PRO A 11 -25.88 -14.57 -20.54
CA PRO A 11 -27.04 -14.78 -21.42
C PRO A 11 -28.40 -14.46 -20.78
N GLN A 12 -28.50 -14.52 -19.45
CA GLN A 12 -29.79 -14.43 -18.76
C GLN A 12 -30.32 -12.99 -18.60
N HIS A 13 -29.52 -11.97 -18.95
CA HIS A 13 -29.94 -10.57 -18.90
C HIS A 13 -29.61 -9.82 -20.19
N THR A 14 -30.62 -9.19 -20.80
CA THR A 14 -30.48 -8.46 -22.08
C THR A 14 -29.46 -7.33 -21.99
N ILE A 15 -29.33 -6.69 -20.83
CA ILE A 15 -28.32 -5.64 -20.59
C ILE A 15 -26.92 -6.22 -20.71
N THR A 16 -26.65 -7.41 -20.22
CA THR A 16 -25.32 -8.05 -20.23
C THR A 16 -24.97 -8.71 -21.55
N ASN A 17 -25.85 -8.68 -22.57
CA ASN A 17 -25.50 -9.12 -23.91
C ASN A 17 -24.51 -8.15 -24.56
N ASN A 18 -23.29 -8.61 -24.79
CA ASN A 18 -22.20 -7.94 -25.52
C ASN A 18 -21.81 -6.57 -24.96
N ILE A 19 -21.80 -6.43 -23.64
CA ILE A 19 -21.32 -5.20 -23.00
C ILE A 19 -19.81 -5.13 -22.95
N SER A 20 -19.30 -3.90 -22.97
CA SER A 20 -17.94 -3.61 -22.54
C SER A 20 -17.97 -3.24 -21.07
N ILE A 21 -17.13 -3.86 -20.26
CA ILE A 21 -16.99 -3.56 -18.83
C ILE A 21 -15.55 -3.16 -18.53
N GLU A 22 -15.36 -2.37 -17.49
CA GLU A 22 -14.05 -2.01 -16.98
C GLU A 22 -13.60 -2.97 -15.88
N ILE A 23 -12.33 -3.35 -15.88
CA ILE A 23 -11.69 -4.07 -14.77
C ILE A 23 -10.31 -3.46 -14.48
N PRO A 24 -9.78 -3.60 -13.25
CA PRO A 24 -8.41 -3.20 -12.95
C PRO A 24 -7.41 -3.87 -13.90
N TYR A 25 -6.34 -3.18 -14.31
CA TYR A 25 -5.34 -3.76 -15.20
C TYR A 25 -4.60 -4.95 -14.56
N LEU A 26 -4.24 -4.79 -13.28
CA LEU A 26 -3.63 -5.80 -12.41
C LEU A 26 -4.63 -6.33 -11.39
N CYS A 27 -4.46 -7.56 -10.92
CA CYS A 27 -5.34 -8.12 -9.89
C CYS A 27 -5.26 -7.26 -8.62
N PRO A 28 -6.39 -6.81 -8.04
CA PRO A 28 -6.39 -6.01 -6.81
C PRO A 28 -5.82 -6.70 -5.57
N HIS A 29 -5.55 -8.02 -5.64
CA HIS A 29 -4.99 -8.80 -4.53
C HIS A 29 -3.51 -9.13 -4.68
N CYS A 30 -3.07 -9.53 -5.88
CA CYS A 30 -1.69 -10.00 -6.09
C CYS A 30 -0.86 -9.15 -7.06
N GLU A 31 -1.48 -8.21 -7.76
CA GLU A 31 -0.81 -7.26 -8.66
C GLU A 31 -0.02 -7.86 -9.85
N VAL A 32 -0.15 -9.16 -10.13
CA VAL A 32 0.60 -9.80 -11.24
C VAL A 32 -0.12 -9.65 -12.58
N SER A 33 -1.30 -10.25 -12.71
CA SER A 33 -2.09 -10.22 -13.94
C SER A 33 -3.57 -10.23 -13.59
N ASN A 34 -4.39 -9.58 -14.42
CA ASN A 34 -5.83 -9.61 -14.26
C ASN A 34 -6.53 -10.19 -15.48
N ASN A 35 -6.55 -11.51 -15.60
CA ASN A 35 -7.39 -12.19 -16.58
C ASN A 35 -8.42 -13.08 -15.87
N PRO A 36 -9.39 -12.48 -15.16
CA PRO A 36 -10.24 -13.22 -14.25
C PRO A 36 -11.36 -13.96 -14.98
N THR A 37 -11.87 -15.00 -14.34
CA THR A 37 -13.21 -15.51 -14.69
C THR A 37 -14.25 -14.58 -14.08
N ASN A 38 -15.19 -14.11 -14.89
CA ASN A 38 -16.19 -13.12 -14.50
C ASN A 38 -17.54 -13.79 -14.24
N ALA A 39 -18.19 -13.44 -13.15
CA ALA A 39 -19.53 -13.87 -12.80
C ALA A 39 -20.46 -12.67 -12.58
N PHE A 40 -21.67 -12.79 -13.10
CA PHE A 40 -22.76 -11.84 -12.85
C PHE A 40 -23.27 -12.00 -11.41
N LEU A 41 -23.52 -10.88 -10.71
CA LEU A 41 -24.18 -10.90 -9.41
C LEU A 41 -25.57 -10.27 -9.48
N PHE A 42 -25.67 -9.04 -9.98
CA PHE A 42 -26.96 -8.35 -10.08
C PHE A 42 -26.94 -7.22 -11.12
N VAL A 43 -28.13 -6.82 -11.57
CA VAL A 43 -28.37 -5.59 -12.32
C VAL A 43 -29.51 -4.80 -11.68
N LYS A 44 -29.35 -3.49 -11.55
CA LYS A 44 -30.42 -2.58 -11.11
C LYS A 44 -30.56 -1.42 -12.10
N ASN A 45 -31.73 -1.33 -12.72
CA ASN A 45 -32.02 -0.26 -13.66
C ASN A 45 -32.36 1.04 -12.92
N TYR A 46 -31.83 2.16 -13.40
CA TYR A 46 -32.13 3.50 -12.94
C TYR A 46 -32.84 4.32 -14.03
N VAL A 47 -33.44 5.43 -13.63
CA VAL A 47 -34.03 6.42 -14.55
C VAL A 47 -32.94 6.99 -15.46
N LYS A 48 -33.27 7.32 -16.71
CA LYS A 48 -32.37 7.83 -17.77
C LYS A 48 -31.45 6.78 -18.43
N GLY A 49 -31.88 5.52 -18.52
CA GLY A 49 -31.15 4.50 -19.29
C GLY A 49 -29.86 3.99 -18.64
N LYS A 50 -29.58 4.39 -17.40
CA LYS A 50 -28.42 3.95 -16.63
C LYS A 50 -28.75 2.70 -15.83
N SER A 51 -27.79 1.78 -15.73
CA SER A 51 -27.96 0.55 -14.96
C SER A 51 -26.75 0.29 -14.08
N LEU A 52 -27.00 -0.08 -12.82
CA LEU A 52 -25.98 -0.60 -11.92
C LEU A 52 -25.73 -2.07 -12.24
N LEU A 53 -24.48 -2.46 -12.42
CA LEU A 53 -24.08 -3.84 -12.63
C LEU A 53 -23.08 -4.26 -11.54
N GLY A 54 -23.40 -5.31 -10.80
CA GLY A 54 -22.50 -5.94 -9.83
C GLY A 54 -21.84 -7.18 -10.43
N LEU A 55 -20.52 -7.26 -10.36
CA LEU A 55 -19.72 -8.36 -10.92
C LEU A 55 -18.75 -8.92 -9.88
N LEU A 56 -18.62 -10.25 -9.89
CA LEU A 56 -17.58 -10.96 -9.16
C LEU A 56 -16.50 -11.43 -10.14
N HIS A 57 -15.24 -11.26 -9.78
CA HIS A 57 -14.11 -11.63 -10.60
C HIS A 57 -13.20 -12.55 -9.81
N ASN A 58 -12.91 -13.73 -10.35
CA ASN A 58 -11.97 -14.67 -9.74
C ASN A 58 -10.59 -14.56 -10.41
N CYS A 59 -9.56 -14.19 -9.64
CA CYS A 59 -8.20 -14.09 -10.17
C CYS A 59 -7.58 -15.47 -10.39
N THR A 60 -7.12 -15.74 -11.61
CA THR A 60 -6.46 -16.99 -11.97
C THR A 60 -5.07 -17.17 -11.37
N GLY A 61 -4.41 -16.08 -10.92
CA GLY A 61 -3.07 -16.12 -10.32
C GLY A 61 -3.08 -16.44 -8.83
N CYS A 62 -3.89 -15.74 -8.03
CA CYS A 62 -3.94 -15.90 -6.57
C CYS A 62 -5.21 -16.57 -6.04
N SER A 63 -6.13 -16.97 -6.91
CA SER A 63 -7.42 -17.60 -6.58
C SER A 63 -8.36 -16.78 -5.69
N LYS A 64 -8.03 -15.52 -5.39
CA LYS A 64 -8.88 -14.61 -4.61
C LYS A 64 -9.93 -13.94 -5.50
N ASN A 65 -11.11 -13.68 -4.92
CA ASN A 65 -12.18 -12.96 -5.58
C ASN A 65 -12.06 -11.45 -5.34
N PHE A 66 -12.29 -10.65 -6.37
CA PHE A 66 -12.51 -9.21 -6.25
C PHE A 66 -13.84 -8.83 -6.89
N PHE A 67 -14.40 -7.71 -6.49
CA PHE A 67 -15.72 -7.25 -6.90
C PHE A 67 -15.59 -5.93 -7.66
N THR A 68 -16.44 -5.73 -8.68
CA THR A 68 -16.64 -4.41 -9.27
C THR A 68 -18.13 -4.07 -9.31
N LEU A 69 -18.40 -2.80 -9.05
CA LEU A 69 -19.69 -2.16 -9.23
C LEU A 69 -19.54 -1.21 -10.42
N GLN A 70 -20.40 -1.35 -11.42
CA GLN A 70 -20.30 -0.58 -12.66
C GLN A 70 -21.57 0.20 -12.94
N MET A 71 -21.40 1.44 -13.40
CA MET A 71 -22.47 2.21 -14.01
C MET A 71 -22.44 1.96 -15.51
N VAL A 72 -23.51 1.35 -16.04
CA VAL A 72 -23.66 0.99 -17.44
C VAL A 72 -24.58 1.99 -18.14
N GLU A 73 -24.09 2.55 -19.25
CA GLU A 73 -24.82 3.41 -20.18
C GLU A 73 -24.39 3.02 -21.60
N ASP A 74 -25.34 2.86 -22.54
CA ASP A 74 -25.06 2.47 -23.94
C ASP A 74 -24.12 1.27 -24.10
N LYS A 75 -24.36 0.20 -23.34
CA LYS A 75 -23.57 -1.05 -23.34
C LYS A 75 -22.10 -0.87 -22.90
N LYS A 76 -21.76 0.26 -22.29
CA LYS A 76 -20.44 0.56 -21.72
C LYS A 76 -20.57 0.71 -20.20
N GLY A 77 -19.91 -0.17 -19.46
CA GLY A 77 -19.79 -0.10 -18.01
C GLY A 77 -18.53 0.66 -17.61
N ASN A 78 -18.69 1.60 -16.67
CA ASN A 78 -17.59 2.29 -16.01
C ASN A 78 -17.55 1.87 -14.54
N ILE A 79 -16.37 1.54 -14.00
CA ILE A 79 -16.24 1.18 -12.58
C ILE A 79 -16.56 2.41 -11.73
N ILE A 80 -17.53 2.26 -10.82
CA ILE A 80 -17.82 3.26 -9.77
C ILE A 80 -17.24 2.84 -8.42
N SER A 81 -17.05 1.53 -8.20
CA SER A 81 -16.44 1.01 -6.99
C SER A 81 -15.87 -0.39 -7.26
N SER A 82 -14.83 -0.75 -6.52
CA SER A 82 -14.28 -2.11 -6.52
C SER A 82 -13.89 -2.51 -5.11
N TYR A 83 -13.85 -3.82 -4.87
CA TYR A 83 -13.30 -4.38 -3.65
C TYR A 83 -12.29 -5.48 -3.96
N PRO A 84 -11.08 -5.45 -3.37
CA PRO A 84 -10.57 -4.40 -2.49
C PRO A 84 -10.37 -3.08 -3.26
N ARG A 85 -10.74 -1.96 -2.60
CA ARG A 85 -10.62 -0.61 -3.17
C ARG A 85 -9.19 -0.09 -3.07
N ALA A 86 -8.54 -0.41 -1.97
CA ALA A 86 -7.17 -0.03 -1.66
C ALA A 86 -6.23 -1.21 -1.89
N LYS A 87 -5.07 -0.92 -2.47
CA LYS A 87 -4.00 -1.86 -2.74
C LYS A 87 -3.04 -1.87 -1.55
N ASN A 88 -2.52 -3.03 -1.20
CA ASN A 88 -1.38 -3.12 -0.29
C ASN A 88 -0.08 -3.15 -1.11
N LYS A 89 0.93 -2.42 -0.64
CA LYS A 89 2.30 -2.58 -1.09
C LYS A 89 2.87 -3.89 -0.52
N ALA A 90 3.42 -4.71 -1.41
CA ALA A 90 4.19 -5.89 -1.05
C ALA A 90 5.61 -5.50 -0.63
N PHE A 91 6.18 -6.26 0.31
CA PHE A 91 7.54 -6.10 0.82
C PHE A 91 8.25 -7.45 0.81
N GLY A 92 9.58 -7.44 0.79
CA GLY A 92 10.37 -8.66 0.81
C GLY A 92 10.18 -9.49 2.09
N GLU A 93 10.50 -10.78 2.03
CA GLU A 93 10.31 -11.72 3.14
C GLU A 93 11.13 -11.34 4.39
N LEU A 94 12.38 -10.90 4.20
CA LEU A 94 13.25 -10.47 5.31
C LEU A 94 12.64 -9.29 6.08
N LEU A 95 12.18 -8.26 5.37
CA LEU A 95 11.55 -7.09 6.00
C LEU A 95 10.21 -7.44 6.64
N SER A 96 9.42 -8.29 5.97
CA SER A 96 8.14 -8.77 6.49
C SER A 96 8.30 -9.62 7.74
N GLY A 97 9.39 -10.39 7.84
CA GLY A 97 9.77 -11.15 9.02
C GLY A 97 10.32 -10.26 10.14
N LEU A 98 11.12 -9.24 9.80
CA LEU A 98 11.66 -8.27 10.76
C LEU A 98 10.53 -7.50 11.47
N SER A 99 9.62 -6.90 10.71
CA SER A 99 8.64 -5.95 11.27
C SER A 99 7.24 -6.11 10.66
N PRO A 100 6.48 -7.17 11.03
CA PRO A 100 5.11 -7.36 10.56
C PRO A 100 4.18 -6.18 10.89
N GLN A 101 4.42 -5.50 12.02
CA GLN A 101 3.64 -4.34 12.44
C GLN A 101 3.93 -3.11 11.57
N PHE A 102 5.18 -2.91 11.12
CA PHE A 102 5.50 -1.90 10.11
C PHE A 102 4.72 -2.15 8.81
N ILE A 103 4.73 -3.39 8.30
CA ILE A 103 4.02 -3.77 7.08
C ILE A 103 2.53 -3.41 7.18
N LYS A 104 1.92 -3.71 8.33
CA LYS A 104 0.52 -3.38 8.61
C LYS A 104 0.27 -1.88 8.61
N LEU A 105 1.04 -1.10 9.37
CA LEU A 105 0.86 0.35 9.49
C LEU A 105 1.13 1.07 8.17
N TYR A 106 2.20 0.69 7.47
CA TYR A 106 2.51 1.24 6.16
C TYR A 106 1.34 1.04 5.19
N ASN A 107 0.75 -0.15 5.15
CA ASN A 107 -0.37 -0.43 4.25
C ASN A 107 -1.66 0.28 4.65
N GLN A 108 -1.88 0.54 5.93
CA GLN A 108 -2.98 1.40 6.38
C GLN A 108 -2.77 2.86 5.92
N ALA A 109 -1.56 3.38 6.03
CA ALA A 109 -1.19 4.70 5.52
C ALA A 109 -1.32 4.79 3.99
N TYR A 110 -0.85 3.76 3.28
CA TYR A 110 -0.96 3.66 1.83
C TYR A 110 -2.40 3.55 1.34
N THR A 111 -3.25 2.85 2.09
CA THR A 111 -4.70 2.84 1.86
C THR A 111 -5.30 4.24 2.03
N ALA A 112 -4.92 4.97 3.08
CA ALA A 112 -5.38 6.34 3.28
C ALA A 112 -4.95 7.27 2.13
N GLU A 113 -3.71 7.15 1.65
CA GLU A 113 -3.20 7.89 0.49
C GLU A 113 -4.05 7.61 -0.77
N GLN A 114 -4.30 6.34 -1.07
CA GLN A 114 -5.10 5.93 -2.24
C GLN A 114 -6.54 6.43 -2.20
N LEU A 115 -7.07 6.66 -0.99
CA LEU A 115 -8.39 7.23 -0.77
C LEU A 115 -8.40 8.76 -0.68
N LYS A 116 -7.24 9.41 -0.90
CA LYS A 116 -7.02 10.86 -0.79
C LYS A 116 -7.21 11.43 0.62
N ASN A 117 -7.04 10.60 1.65
CA ASN A 117 -7.01 11.03 3.05
C ASN A 117 -5.55 11.36 3.42
N THR A 118 -5.04 12.49 2.93
CA THR A 118 -3.61 12.83 2.95
C THR A 118 -3.06 13.04 4.35
N GLU A 119 -3.82 13.63 5.27
CA GLU A 119 -3.39 13.85 6.66
C GLU A 119 -3.18 12.52 7.39
N LEU A 120 -4.14 11.60 7.26
CA LEU A 120 -4.02 10.26 7.84
C LEU A 120 -2.87 9.46 7.20
N ALA A 121 -2.65 9.60 5.90
CA ALA A 121 -1.53 8.97 5.22
C ALA A 121 -0.19 9.45 5.77
N GLY A 122 0.02 10.77 5.85
CA GLY A 122 1.25 11.37 6.36
C GLY A 122 1.55 10.97 7.82
N MET A 123 0.54 11.02 8.69
CA MET A 123 0.65 10.57 10.08
C MET A 123 0.97 9.06 10.16
N GLY A 124 0.27 8.25 9.36
CA GLY A 124 0.45 6.80 9.31
C GLY A 124 1.83 6.39 8.83
N TYR A 125 2.38 7.06 7.82
CA TYR A 125 3.73 6.80 7.33
C TYR A 125 4.80 7.12 8.39
N ARG A 126 4.68 8.23 9.12
CA ARG A 126 5.56 8.54 10.25
C ARG A 126 5.49 7.49 11.35
N ALA A 127 4.28 7.05 11.71
CA ALA A 127 4.09 6.00 12.70
C ALA A 127 4.71 4.67 12.23
N SER A 128 4.60 4.34 10.95
CA SER A 128 5.23 3.14 10.38
C SER A 128 6.76 3.21 10.49
N LEU A 129 7.38 4.37 10.20
CA LEU A 129 8.82 4.55 10.34
C LEU A 129 9.30 4.28 11.78
N GLU A 130 8.58 4.78 12.78
CA GLU A 130 8.93 4.56 14.19
C GLU A 130 8.96 3.08 14.55
N VAL A 131 7.95 2.32 14.10
CA VAL A 131 7.90 0.88 14.30
C VAL A 131 9.09 0.19 13.63
N LEU A 132 9.37 0.52 12.36
CA LEU A 132 10.48 -0.08 11.63
C LEU A 132 11.83 0.17 12.31
N ILE A 133 12.07 1.40 12.79
CA ILE A 133 13.31 1.76 13.49
C ILE A 133 13.48 0.95 14.78
N LYS A 134 12.41 0.83 15.56
CA LYS A 134 12.43 0.11 16.83
C LYS A 134 12.62 -1.39 16.64
N ASP A 135 11.91 -1.98 15.68
CA ASP A 135 12.04 -3.40 15.34
C ASP A 135 13.42 -3.72 14.78
N TYR A 136 13.97 -2.84 13.93
CA TYR A 136 15.35 -2.92 13.46
C TYR A 136 16.36 -2.89 14.62
N ALA A 137 16.22 -1.93 15.54
CA ALA A 137 17.14 -1.80 16.67
C ALA A 137 17.11 -3.02 17.59
N LEU A 138 15.93 -3.63 17.77
CA LEU A 138 15.77 -4.84 18.56
C LEU A 138 16.39 -6.06 17.87
N ASP A 139 16.16 -6.23 16.56
CA ASP A 139 16.73 -7.34 15.80
C ASP A 139 18.25 -7.27 15.69
N PHE A 140 18.83 -6.08 15.59
CA PHE A 140 20.28 -5.87 15.54
C PHE A 140 20.95 -5.78 16.92
N ASP A 141 20.23 -6.13 17.99
CA ASP A 141 20.73 -6.12 19.37
C ASP A 141 21.39 -4.78 19.77
N LEU A 142 20.89 -3.66 19.25
CA LEU A 142 21.48 -2.33 19.49
C LEU A 142 21.18 -1.80 20.89
N ASP A 143 20.11 -2.30 21.53
CA ASP A 143 19.70 -1.97 22.89
C ASP A 143 18.64 -2.97 23.41
N SER A 144 18.31 -2.87 24.70
CA SER A 144 17.24 -3.64 25.32
C SER A 144 15.85 -3.21 24.83
N LYS A 145 14.92 -4.17 24.78
CA LYS A 145 13.52 -3.95 24.41
C LYS A 145 12.85 -2.84 25.21
N ASP A 146 13.07 -2.80 26.53
CA ASP A 146 12.48 -1.79 27.41
C ASP A 146 13.02 -0.39 27.13
N SER A 147 14.32 -0.27 26.86
CA SER A 147 14.93 1.00 26.45
C SER A 147 14.36 1.47 25.10
N ILE A 148 14.32 0.57 24.11
CA ILE A 148 13.82 0.88 22.75
C ILE A 148 12.36 1.33 22.77
N ALA A 149 11.50 0.64 23.53
CA ALA A 149 10.06 0.92 23.59
C ALA A 149 9.76 2.36 24.04
N ASN A 150 10.56 2.88 24.98
CA ASN A 150 10.37 4.19 25.59
C ASN A 150 10.97 5.36 24.78
N LEU A 151 11.71 5.10 23.71
CA LEU A 151 12.27 6.16 22.87
C LEU A 151 11.19 6.83 22.03
N SER A 152 11.21 8.16 21.95
CA SER A 152 10.50 8.89 20.90
C SER A 152 11.15 8.64 19.54
N LEU A 153 10.41 8.82 18.44
CA LEU A 153 10.97 8.70 17.08
C LEU A 153 12.27 9.52 16.90
N ASN A 154 12.29 10.77 17.35
CA ASN A 154 13.47 11.63 17.25
C ASN A 154 14.68 11.04 18.00
N ASN A 155 14.45 10.52 19.21
CA ASN A 155 15.53 9.95 20.03
C ASN A 155 15.99 8.59 19.46
N ALA A 156 15.08 7.78 18.92
CA ALA A 156 15.43 6.53 18.27
C ALA A 156 16.29 6.76 17.03
N ILE A 157 15.92 7.73 16.18
CA ILE A 157 16.72 8.15 15.02
C ILE A 157 18.12 8.60 15.46
N GLY A 158 18.17 9.55 16.41
CA GLY A 158 19.44 10.09 16.91
C GLY A 158 20.30 9.11 17.69
N LYS A 159 19.73 8.01 18.19
CA LYS A 159 20.47 6.97 18.92
C LYS A 159 21.02 5.89 17.99
N PHE A 160 20.19 5.36 17.10
CA PHE A 160 20.53 4.17 16.31
C PHE A 160 21.16 4.47 14.94
N PHE A 161 20.97 5.68 14.42
CA PHE A 161 21.44 6.05 13.07
C PHE A 161 22.41 7.23 13.07
N LYS A 162 22.92 7.65 14.24
CA LYS A 162 23.87 8.75 14.33
C LYS A 162 25.15 8.44 13.57
N GLY A 163 25.49 9.30 12.63
CA GLY A 163 26.68 9.14 11.78
C GLY A 163 26.46 8.23 10.57
N GLU A 164 25.24 7.72 10.36
CA GLU A 164 24.87 6.99 9.15
C GLU A 164 24.11 7.88 8.16
N GLU A 165 24.20 7.57 6.87
CA GLU A 165 23.44 8.26 5.82
C GLU A 165 21.91 8.09 5.96
N SER A 166 21.48 6.97 6.55
CA SER A 166 20.08 6.63 6.82
C SER A 166 19.38 7.61 7.78
N ILE A 167 20.14 8.38 8.56
CA ILE A 167 19.57 9.43 9.42
C ILE A 167 18.84 10.49 8.61
N ILE A 168 19.34 10.82 7.41
CA ILE A 168 18.81 11.89 6.57
C ILE A 168 17.39 11.54 6.13
N SER A 169 17.19 10.32 5.63
CA SER A 169 15.89 9.85 5.18
C SER A 169 14.89 9.72 6.33
N ALA A 170 15.32 9.19 7.47
CA ALA A 170 14.47 9.10 8.66
C ALA A 170 14.04 10.48 9.18
N ASP A 171 14.95 11.47 9.20
CA ASP A 171 14.65 12.82 9.68
C ASP A 171 13.69 13.57 8.76
N VAL A 172 13.81 13.42 7.44
CA VAL A 172 12.87 14.03 6.48
C VAL A 172 11.46 13.48 6.71
N VAL A 173 11.30 12.16 6.80
CA VAL A 173 10.01 11.53 7.07
C VAL A 173 9.44 11.97 8.43
N ARG A 174 10.28 12.03 9.47
CA ARG A 174 9.87 12.51 10.79
C ARG A 174 9.34 13.94 10.72
N LYS A 175 10.06 14.86 10.06
CA LYS A 175 9.71 16.29 9.99
C LYS A 175 8.44 16.51 9.17
N LEU A 176 8.40 15.99 7.94
CA LEU A 176 7.22 16.11 7.08
C LEU A 176 6.00 15.43 7.70
N GLY A 177 6.18 14.21 8.23
CA GLY A 177 5.13 13.46 8.91
C GLY A 177 4.58 14.14 10.16
N ASN A 178 5.40 14.96 10.83
CA ASN A 178 4.97 15.77 11.97
C ASN A 178 4.10 16.95 11.52
N GLY A 179 4.37 17.53 10.35
CA GLY A 179 3.55 18.58 9.75
C GLY A 179 2.09 18.17 9.60
N TYR A 180 1.83 16.94 9.12
CA TYR A 180 0.47 16.38 8.99
C TYR A 180 -0.29 16.22 10.32
N ALA A 181 0.39 16.29 11.48
CA ALA A 181 -0.24 16.25 12.79
C ALA A 181 -0.55 17.65 13.36
N HIS A 182 -0.01 18.73 12.78
CA HIS A 182 -0.16 20.10 13.27
C HIS A 182 -1.17 20.89 12.42
N HIS A 183 -2.37 21.09 12.97
CA HIS A 183 -3.51 21.76 12.32
C HIS A 183 -3.23 23.17 11.75
N TRP A 184 -2.20 23.88 12.22
CA TRP A 184 -1.97 25.31 11.92
C TRP A 184 -0.89 25.58 10.86
N ASP A 185 -0.02 24.61 10.57
CA ASP A 185 1.12 24.75 9.63
C ASP A 185 0.88 23.98 8.32
N ASN A 186 -0.38 23.72 7.98
CA ASN A 186 -0.78 22.90 6.84
C ASN A 186 -0.64 23.65 5.51
N GLU A 187 0.59 23.87 5.05
CA GLU A 187 0.89 23.92 3.61
C GLU A 187 0.94 22.46 3.08
N ASN A 188 -0.15 21.72 3.29
CA ASN A 188 -0.26 20.30 2.91
C ASN A 188 -0.62 20.20 1.43
N ASP A 189 0.40 20.27 0.56
CA ASP A 189 0.26 19.89 -0.84
C ASP A 189 0.55 18.41 -1.07
N GLU A 190 0.06 17.87 -2.19
CA GLU A 190 0.33 16.48 -2.62
C GLU A 190 1.84 16.23 -2.79
N LEU A 191 2.62 17.27 -3.12
CA LEU A 191 4.08 17.22 -3.26
C LEU A 191 4.77 16.86 -1.94
N SER A 192 4.33 17.41 -0.81
CA SER A 192 4.88 17.12 0.50
C SER A 192 4.68 15.65 0.91
N LEU A 193 3.57 15.04 0.49
CA LEU A 193 3.27 13.63 0.78
C LEU A 193 4.11 12.71 -0.11
N GLU A 194 4.27 13.08 -1.38
CA GLU A 194 5.13 12.38 -2.33
C GLU A 194 6.60 12.40 -1.87
N VAL A 195 7.11 13.55 -1.42
CA VAL A 195 8.47 13.67 -0.86
C VAL A 195 8.61 12.81 0.39
N LEU A 196 7.67 12.88 1.34
CA LEU A 196 7.68 12.05 2.54
C LEU A 196 7.77 10.57 2.18
N LYS A 197 6.92 10.10 1.28
CA LYS A 197 6.88 8.70 0.85
C LYS A 197 8.17 8.28 0.17
N THR A 198 8.73 9.14 -0.69
CA THR A 198 10.00 8.89 -1.38
C THR A 198 11.14 8.69 -0.38
N TYR A 199 11.26 9.56 0.63
CA TYR A 199 12.29 9.40 1.66
C TYR A 199 12.06 8.19 2.57
N LEU A 200 10.80 7.83 2.84
CA LEU A 200 10.47 6.59 3.55
C LEU A 200 10.91 5.36 2.75
N GLU A 201 10.70 5.37 1.42
CA GLU A 201 11.19 4.29 0.55
C GLU A 201 12.72 4.18 0.51
N ILE A 202 13.43 5.31 0.52
CA ILE A 202 14.90 5.31 0.66
C ILE A 202 15.32 4.65 1.97
N PHE A 203 14.69 5.04 3.08
CA PHE A 203 14.99 4.46 4.39
C PHE A 203 14.73 2.94 4.43
N ILE A 204 13.59 2.50 3.89
CA ILE A 204 13.24 1.07 3.80
C ILE A 204 14.33 0.31 3.04
N LYS A 205 14.78 0.82 1.88
CA LYS A 205 15.85 0.18 1.09
C LYS A 205 17.17 0.10 1.87
N GLN A 206 17.51 1.13 2.65
CA GLN A 206 18.72 1.10 3.50
C GLN A 206 18.63 0.02 4.58
N ILE A 207 17.45 -0.20 5.18
CA ILE A 207 17.22 -1.29 6.13
C ILE A 207 17.27 -2.66 5.43
N GLU A 208 16.66 -2.80 4.25
CA GLU A 208 16.71 -4.04 3.48
C GLU A 208 18.14 -4.44 3.12
N VAL A 209 18.99 -3.48 2.70
CA VAL A 209 20.41 -3.73 2.47
C VAL A 209 21.09 -4.26 3.73
N LYS A 210 20.87 -3.63 4.88
CA LYS A 210 21.43 -4.08 6.17
C LYS A 210 20.95 -5.48 6.56
N LEU A 211 19.67 -5.78 6.35
CA LEU A 211 19.09 -7.11 6.60
C LEU A 211 19.73 -8.18 5.71
N MET A 212 19.91 -7.90 4.42
CA MET A 212 20.56 -8.83 3.49
C MET A 212 22.02 -9.09 3.86
N LEU A 213 22.74 -8.07 4.35
CA LEU A 213 24.11 -8.24 4.84
C LEU A 213 24.18 -9.09 6.13
N LYS A 214 23.18 -8.98 7.01
CA LYS A 214 23.05 -9.80 8.23
C LYS A 214 22.67 -11.25 7.92
N HIS A 215 21.88 -11.47 6.86
CA HIS A 215 21.38 -12.79 6.44
C HIS A 215 21.85 -13.14 5.02
N PRO A 216 23.16 -13.35 4.80
CA PRO A 216 23.67 -13.68 3.48
C PRO A 216 23.17 -15.06 3.05
N PRO A 217 22.85 -15.27 1.75
CA PRO A 217 22.36 -16.55 1.24
C PRO A 217 23.43 -17.64 1.24
N THR A 218 24.70 -17.26 1.42
CA THR A 218 25.85 -18.16 1.49
C THR A 218 26.75 -17.77 2.68
N PRO A 219 27.50 -18.73 3.26
CA PRO A 219 28.43 -18.43 4.34
C PRO A 219 29.48 -17.42 3.87
N THR A 220 29.52 -16.24 4.50
CA THR A 220 30.57 -15.24 4.25
C THR A 220 31.74 -15.50 5.19
N ARG A 221 32.97 -15.38 4.67
CA ARG A 221 34.17 -15.30 5.54
C ARG A 221 34.10 -13.95 6.25
N MET A 222 33.68 -13.94 7.51
CA MET A 222 33.87 -12.75 8.34
C MET A 222 35.39 -12.49 8.45
N PRO A 223 35.88 -11.29 8.15
CA PRO A 223 37.27 -10.97 8.45
C PRO A 223 37.49 -11.06 9.96
N ASN A 224 38.52 -11.82 10.36
CA ASN A 224 38.98 -11.95 11.74
C ASN A 224 39.36 -10.61 12.35
#